data_AF-A0A353PUN9-F1
#
_entry.id   AF-A0A353PUN9-F1
#
_cell.length_a   1.000
_cell.length_b   1.000
_cell.length_c   1.000
_cell.angle_alpha   90.00
_cell.angle_beta   90.00
_cell.angle_gamma   90.00
#
_symmetry.space_group_name_H-M   'P 1'
#
loop_
_entity.id
_entity.type
_entity.pdbx_description
1 polymer ?
#
loop_
_entity_poly.entity_id
_entity_poly.type
_entity_poly.pdbx_seq_one_letter_code
_entity_poly.pdbx_strand_id
1 'polypeptide(L)'
;MPQNFFSPLSSSKREHYAALLLIYFELFQESPHGIERPVLMARFNNYFSTHQGNFVDEEELADEQDLDWCSSDMFESEEEQEGAVQSGFAARYLREFLKTGWMSEEVLPDYTQIINITVHARPFLEALAKVEGGMNVEYESHVVSIYSLLCGDAAKENGHYMVINAHAQTLALIDSLKVLSQTIREHYERLTDQEENKDIADILALHYTSYANDILDAAYKRLKTSDNLSRYRPKILSQVRDFLLDQKWLRSNAKKYAQMAIVPQKIAEEKLSNMLEEIRDIIKAVDPLLDEIDRRNMLYAKSSVERVRALLEPASTISGKIMRAAQLIMGDKKSGGDLAHHLYRVEALAPESRYRRWLKQNLRLEDYEEEADLDVEELKRLEVEFRLSVERQLSPDKIAAWLDEKGGLEGPLYSQDLAQNTEGFIRLVYALLFADSERGTFPYFVEKQDSSGRRGESEDEAEMEKDYALIRTNSNWQVPSLYLRRQV
;
A
#
# COMPACT_ATOMS: atom_id res chain seq x y z
N MET A 1 16.82 -25.27 -26.49
CA MET A 1 15.86 -24.29 -27.06
C MET A 1 16.37 -23.84 -28.42
N PRO A 2 15.49 -23.65 -29.41
CA PRO A 2 15.86 -23.13 -30.73
C PRO A 2 16.48 -21.71 -30.64
N GLN A 3 17.41 -21.36 -31.52
CA GLN A 3 18.07 -20.05 -31.51
C GLN A 3 17.08 -18.89 -31.76
N ASN A 4 16.06 -19.12 -32.58
CA ASN A 4 15.07 -18.10 -32.96
C ASN A 4 13.77 -18.18 -32.14
N PHE A 5 13.79 -18.83 -30.97
CA PHE A 5 12.59 -19.08 -30.17
C PHE A 5 11.85 -17.79 -29.81
N PHE A 6 12.54 -16.72 -29.41
CA PHE A 6 11.91 -15.45 -29.02
C PHE A 6 11.66 -14.47 -30.17
N SER A 7 12.01 -14.84 -31.41
CA SER A 7 11.84 -13.98 -32.59
C SER A 7 10.42 -13.40 -32.74
N PRO A 8 9.34 -14.19 -32.54
CA PRO A 8 7.96 -13.67 -32.67
C PRO A 8 7.64 -12.56 -31.67
N LEU A 9 8.11 -12.71 -30.42
CA LEU A 9 7.86 -11.77 -29.32
C LEU A 9 8.79 -10.55 -29.35
N SER A 10 9.85 -10.57 -30.16
CA SER A 10 10.73 -9.42 -30.39
C SER A 10 10.34 -8.57 -31.60
N SER A 11 9.36 -9.01 -32.39
CA SER A 11 8.92 -8.31 -33.60
C SER A 11 8.07 -7.08 -33.27
N SER A 12 7.90 -6.19 -34.26
CA SER A 12 6.99 -5.04 -34.16
C SER A 12 5.57 -5.45 -33.73
N LYS A 13 5.13 -6.65 -34.15
CA LYS A 13 3.79 -7.21 -33.88
C LYS A 13 3.71 -8.12 -32.65
N ARG A 14 4.60 -7.93 -31.67
CA ARG A 14 4.72 -8.77 -30.47
C ARG A 14 3.39 -9.00 -29.72
N GLU A 15 2.51 -8.01 -29.70
CA GLU A 15 1.22 -8.09 -29.01
C GLU A 15 0.31 -9.12 -29.65
N HIS A 16 0.26 -9.15 -30.98
CA HIS A 16 -0.54 -10.14 -31.71
C HIS A 16 0.06 -11.55 -31.60
N TYR A 17 1.39 -11.69 -31.63
CA TYR A 17 2.02 -12.99 -31.39
C TYR A 17 1.73 -13.50 -29.97
N ALA A 18 1.77 -12.63 -28.95
CA ALA A 18 1.45 -13.00 -27.58
C ALA A 18 -0.01 -13.45 -27.44
N ALA A 19 -0.97 -12.70 -28.01
CA ALA A 19 -2.39 -13.05 -27.97
C ALA A 19 -2.69 -14.40 -28.64
N LEU A 20 -2.09 -14.67 -29.81
CA LEU A 20 -2.28 -15.95 -30.51
C LEU A 20 -1.68 -17.13 -29.73
N LEU A 21 -0.55 -16.92 -29.05
CA LEU A 21 0.05 -17.92 -28.16
C LEU A 21 -0.84 -18.21 -26.94
N LEU A 22 -1.52 -17.20 -26.41
CA LEU A 22 -2.48 -17.34 -25.31
C LEU A 22 -3.72 -18.11 -25.75
N ILE A 23 -4.31 -17.77 -26.89
CA ILE A 23 -5.43 -18.50 -27.50
C ILE A 23 -5.07 -19.97 -27.71
N TYR A 24 -3.87 -20.23 -28.24
CA TYR A 24 -3.36 -21.59 -28.40
C TYR A 24 -3.25 -22.32 -27.05
N PHE A 25 -2.70 -21.66 -26.02
CA PHE A 25 -2.53 -22.26 -24.71
C PHE A 25 -3.86 -22.56 -24.02
N GLU A 26 -4.86 -21.70 -24.15
CA GLU A 26 -6.22 -21.94 -23.65
C GLU A 26 -6.83 -23.19 -24.28
N LEU A 27 -6.81 -23.29 -25.62
CA LEU A 27 -7.30 -24.46 -26.36
C LEU A 27 -6.54 -25.75 -26.02
N PHE A 28 -5.25 -25.62 -25.71
CA PHE A 28 -4.43 -26.75 -25.28
C PHE A 28 -4.83 -27.24 -23.88
N GLN A 29 -5.25 -26.36 -22.97
CA GLN A 29 -5.75 -26.77 -21.66
C GLN A 29 -7.13 -27.45 -21.74
N GLU A 30 -7.97 -27.02 -22.69
CA GLU A 30 -9.29 -27.63 -22.92
C GLU A 30 -9.21 -29.02 -23.56
N SER A 31 -8.15 -29.29 -24.33
CA SER A 31 -8.01 -30.48 -25.17
C SER A 31 -7.05 -31.50 -24.55
N PRO A 32 -7.51 -32.69 -24.11
CA PRO A 32 -6.63 -33.71 -23.50
C PRO A 32 -5.67 -34.37 -24.50
N HIS A 33 -6.05 -34.35 -25.77
CA HIS A 33 -5.26 -34.79 -26.91
C HIS A 33 -4.97 -33.53 -27.73
N GLY A 34 -3.81 -33.46 -28.40
CA GLY A 34 -3.37 -32.26 -29.11
C GLY A 34 -4.43 -31.64 -30.04
N ILE A 35 -4.22 -30.39 -30.44
CA ILE A 35 -5.25 -29.59 -31.10
C ILE A 35 -5.26 -29.88 -32.60
N GLU A 36 -6.41 -30.20 -33.18
CA GLU A 36 -6.53 -30.31 -34.63
C GLU A 36 -6.24 -28.96 -35.31
N ARG A 37 -5.37 -28.97 -36.32
CA ARG A 37 -5.01 -27.78 -37.11
C ARG A 37 -6.21 -26.93 -37.57
N PRO A 38 -7.32 -27.48 -38.12
CA PRO A 38 -8.47 -26.68 -38.52
C PRO A 38 -9.14 -25.93 -37.37
N VAL A 39 -9.18 -26.52 -36.16
CA VAL A 39 -9.77 -25.90 -34.97
C VAL A 39 -8.94 -24.70 -34.52
N LEU A 40 -7.61 -24.85 -34.51
CA LEU A 40 -6.71 -23.74 -34.18
C LEU A 40 -6.81 -22.61 -35.22
N MET A 41 -6.85 -22.96 -36.51
CA MET A 41 -7.00 -22.01 -37.61
C MET A 41 -8.29 -21.19 -37.50
N ALA A 42 -9.42 -21.82 -37.18
CA ALA A 42 -10.68 -21.13 -36.98
C ALA A 42 -10.60 -20.09 -35.84
N ARG A 43 -9.93 -20.42 -34.74
CA ARG A 43 -9.74 -19.50 -33.60
C ARG A 43 -8.79 -18.35 -33.93
N PHE A 44 -7.71 -18.62 -34.66
CA PHE A 44 -6.81 -17.58 -35.15
C PHE A 44 -7.52 -16.63 -36.12
N ASN A 45 -8.31 -17.17 -37.05
CA ASN A 45 -9.10 -16.36 -37.99
C ASN A 45 -10.06 -15.42 -37.25
N ASN A 46 -10.79 -15.93 -36.25
CA ASN A 46 -11.69 -15.09 -35.44
C ASN A 46 -10.94 -13.92 -34.74
N TYR A 47 -9.76 -14.20 -34.20
CA TYR A 47 -8.91 -13.15 -33.63
C TYR A 47 -8.55 -12.07 -34.66
N PHE A 48 -8.16 -12.47 -35.87
CA PHE A 48 -7.85 -11.52 -36.96
C PHE A 48 -9.09 -10.77 -37.45
N SER A 49 -10.25 -11.42 -37.56
CA SER A 49 -11.52 -10.75 -37.91
C SER A 49 -11.87 -9.65 -36.91
N THR A 50 -11.55 -9.84 -35.63
CA THR A 50 -11.78 -8.83 -34.58
C THR A 50 -10.80 -7.66 -34.65
N HIS A 51 -9.59 -7.88 -35.18
CA HIS A 51 -8.49 -6.89 -35.19
C HIS A 51 -8.15 -6.37 -36.60
N GLN A 52 -9.05 -6.52 -37.57
CA GLN A 52 -8.82 -6.21 -39.00
C GLN A 52 -8.15 -4.85 -39.23
N GLY A 53 -8.57 -3.80 -38.51
CA GLY A 53 -8.04 -2.43 -38.67
C GLY A 53 -6.55 -2.25 -38.37
N ASN A 54 -5.90 -3.16 -37.63
CA ASN A 54 -4.48 -3.06 -37.28
C ASN A 54 -3.55 -3.79 -38.27
N PHE A 55 -4.11 -4.54 -39.22
CA PHE A 55 -3.35 -5.35 -40.18
C PHE A 55 -3.39 -4.80 -41.62
N VAL A 56 -4.17 -3.73 -41.87
CA VAL A 56 -4.36 -3.11 -43.19
C VAL A 56 -3.08 -2.44 -43.72
N ASP A 57 -2.16 -2.00 -42.84
CA ASP A 57 -0.91 -1.34 -43.26
C ASP A 57 0.14 -2.28 -43.91
N GLU A 58 -0.17 -3.57 -44.08
CA GLU A 58 0.79 -4.59 -44.52
C GLU A 58 0.43 -5.29 -45.84
N GLU A 59 -0.41 -4.66 -46.69
CA GLU A 59 -0.57 -5.09 -48.10
C GLU A 59 0.76 -4.97 -48.90
N GLU A 60 1.74 -4.19 -48.44
CA GLU A 60 2.98 -3.92 -49.19
C GLU A 60 4.18 -4.85 -48.89
N LEU A 61 4.09 -5.80 -47.95
CA LEU A 61 5.23 -6.66 -47.56
C LEU A 61 4.90 -8.16 -47.49
N ALA A 62 3.98 -8.63 -48.32
CA ALA A 62 3.90 -10.06 -48.58
C ALA A 62 4.96 -10.43 -49.62
N ASP A 63 5.84 -11.37 -49.27
CA ASP A 63 6.70 -12.04 -50.25
C ASP A 63 5.80 -12.60 -51.37
N GLU A 64 6.15 -12.32 -52.63
CA GLU A 64 5.37 -12.69 -53.84
C GLU A 64 4.98 -14.18 -53.89
N GLN A 65 5.66 -15.05 -53.13
CA GLN A 65 5.38 -16.49 -53.06
C GLN A 65 4.20 -16.89 -52.16
N ASP A 66 3.83 -16.10 -51.15
CA ASP A 66 2.67 -16.40 -50.29
C ASP A 66 1.38 -15.70 -50.80
N LEU A 67 1.50 -14.65 -51.62
CA LEU A 67 0.38 -14.01 -52.35
C LEU A 67 -0.10 -14.83 -53.55
N ASP A 68 0.73 -15.69 -54.15
CA ASP A 68 0.37 -16.49 -55.34
C ASP A 68 -0.76 -17.51 -55.08
N TRP A 69 -1.02 -17.87 -53.82
CA TRP A 69 -2.20 -18.68 -53.43
C TRP A 69 -3.47 -17.82 -53.25
N CYS A 70 -3.32 -16.52 -53.00
CA CYS A 70 -4.43 -15.60 -52.73
C CYS A 70 -4.78 -14.73 -53.95
N SER A 71 -3.91 -14.63 -54.96
CA SER A 71 -4.12 -13.87 -56.19
C SER A 71 -4.65 -14.74 -57.35
N SER A 72 -5.62 -15.61 -57.09
CA SER A 72 -6.39 -16.20 -58.17
C SER A 72 -7.65 -15.38 -58.39
N ASP A 73 -7.80 -14.97 -59.65
CA ASP A 73 -8.92 -14.33 -60.37
C ASP A 73 -10.27 -15.10 -60.23
N MET A 74 -10.56 -15.65 -59.03
CA MET A 74 -11.56 -16.68 -58.74
C MET A 74 -12.56 -16.31 -57.64
N PHE A 75 -12.42 -15.17 -56.95
CA PHE A 75 -13.34 -14.75 -55.88
C PHE A 75 -14.20 -13.58 -56.36
N GLU A 76 -15.51 -13.79 -56.41
CA GLU A 76 -16.48 -12.86 -57.01
C GLU A 76 -16.98 -11.79 -56.01
N SER A 77 -16.60 -11.87 -54.73
CA SER A 77 -17.05 -10.94 -53.68
C SER A 77 -15.93 -10.47 -52.74
N GLU A 78 -16.03 -9.22 -52.26
CA GLU A 78 -15.08 -8.62 -51.30
C GLU A 78 -15.02 -9.41 -49.98
N GLU A 79 -16.15 -9.99 -49.53
CA GLU A 79 -16.22 -10.82 -48.32
C GLU A 79 -15.43 -12.15 -48.45
N GLU A 80 -15.41 -12.76 -49.64
CA GLU A 80 -14.63 -13.98 -49.89
C GLU A 80 -13.13 -13.70 -49.98
N GLN A 81 -12.76 -12.53 -50.51
CA GLN A 81 -11.37 -12.07 -50.56
C GLN A 81 -10.85 -11.77 -49.15
N GLU A 82 -11.63 -11.09 -48.31
CA GLU A 82 -11.27 -10.83 -46.92
C GLU A 82 -11.11 -12.12 -46.10
N GLY A 83 -11.98 -13.11 -46.30
CA GLY A 83 -11.88 -14.42 -45.66
C GLY A 83 -10.63 -15.22 -46.09
N ALA A 84 -10.26 -15.15 -47.37
CA ALA A 84 -9.06 -15.78 -47.91
C ALA A 84 -7.78 -15.16 -47.35
N VAL A 85 -7.73 -13.83 -47.27
CA VAL A 85 -6.60 -13.07 -46.71
C VAL A 85 -6.42 -13.36 -45.21
N GLN A 86 -7.51 -13.43 -44.44
CA GLN A 86 -7.47 -13.80 -43.01
C GLN A 86 -6.94 -15.22 -42.79
N SER A 87 -7.40 -16.17 -43.61
CA SER A 87 -6.89 -17.55 -43.61
C SER A 87 -5.39 -17.62 -43.94
N GLY A 88 -4.93 -16.76 -44.87
CA GLY A 88 -3.51 -16.58 -45.19
C GLY A 88 -2.69 -16.07 -44.01
N PHE A 89 -3.20 -15.08 -43.26
CA PHE A 89 -2.54 -14.59 -42.05
C PHE A 89 -2.45 -15.66 -40.97
N ALA A 90 -3.55 -16.35 -40.63
CA ALA A 90 -3.51 -17.41 -39.61
C ALA A 90 -2.52 -18.53 -39.98
N ALA A 91 -2.46 -18.91 -41.25
CA ALA A 91 -1.49 -19.87 -41.76
C ALA A 91 -0.04 -19.38 -41.61
N ARG A 92 0.23 -18.10 -41.91
CA ARG A 92 1.55 -17.47 -41.77
C ARG A 92 2.02 -17.48 -40.31
N TYR A 93 1.17 -17.04 -39.38
CA TYR A 93 1.50 -17.01 -37.96
C TYR A 93 1.72 -18.42 -37.39
N LEU A 94 0.90 -19.40 -37.77
CA LEU A 94 1.15 -20.79 -37.37
C LEU A 94 2.49 -21.31 -37.89
N ARG A 95 2.81 -21.05 -39.17
CA ARG A 95 4.08 -21.46 -39.78
C ARG A 95 5.27 -20.89 -39.01
N GLU A 96 5.17 -19.63 -38.59
CA GLU A 96 6.22 -18.98 -37.80
C GLU A 96 6.35 -19.61 -36.40
N PHE A 97 5.24 -19.96 -35.72
CA PHE A 97 5.29 -20.67 -34.44
C PHE A 97 5.88 -22.08 -34.53
N LEU A 98 5.61 -22.81 -35.63
CA LEU A 98 6.21 -24.11 -35.90
C LEU A 98 7.72 -23.96 -36.18
N LYS A 99 8.12 -22.98 -36.99
CA LYS A 99 9.52 -22.70 -37.34
C LYS A 99 10.35 -22.29 -36.13
N THR A 100 9.78 -21.50 -35.24
CA THR A 100 10.46 -21.00 -34.03
C THR A 100 10.41 -22.00 -32.87
N GLY A 101 9.60 -23.05 -32.98
CA GLY A 101 9.53 -24.17 -32.04
C GLY A 101 8.63 -23.93 -30.82
N TRP A 102 7.67 -23.01 -30.91
CA TRP A 102 6.58 -22.88 -29.92
C TRP A 102 5.61 -24.04 -30.00
N MET A 103 5.36 -24.53 -31.21
CA MET A 103 4.42 -25.62 -31.51
C MET A 103 5.13 -26.71 -32.32
N SER A 104 4.57 -27.92 -32.30
CA SER A 104 4.99 -29.04 -33.15
C SER A 104 3.79 -29.66 -33.84
N GLU A 105 3.94 -30.04 -35.10
CA GLU A 105 2.89 -30.69 -35.88
C GLU A 105 3.15 -32.20 -35.94
N GLU A 106 2.13 -32.99 -35.63
CA GLU A 106 2.10 -34.44 -35.75
C GLU A 106 1.04 -34.84 -36.77
N VAL A 107 1.43 -35.65 -37.75
CA VAL A 107 0.51 -36.20 -38.75
C VAL A 107 0.17 -37.63 -38.33
N LEU A 108 -1.09 -37.87 -37.96
CA LEU A 108 -1.57 -39.20 -37.65
C LEU A 108 -1.72 -40.08 -38.91
N PRO A 109 -1.83 -41.41 -38.76
CA PRO A 109 -2.06 -42.32 -39.88
C PRO A 109 -3.31 -41.98 -40.72
N ASP A 110 -4.29 -41.32 -40.11
CA ASP A 110 -5.54 -40.89 -40.76
C ASP A 110 -5.38 -39.55 -41.52
N TYR A 111 -4.14 -39.07 -41.71
CA TYR A 111 -3.78 -37.77 -42.29
C TYR A 111 -4.28 -36.54 -41.52
N THR A 112 -4.86 -36.73 -40.33
CA THR A 112 -5.25 -35.63 -39.44
C THR A 112 -4.00 -34.97 -38.85
N GLN A 113 -3.89 -33.65 -39.03
CA GLN A 113 -2.80 -32.83 -38.52
C GLN A 113 -3.13 -32.33 -37.12
N ILE A 114 -2.34 -32.75 -36.15
CA ILE A 114 -2.47 -32.37 -34.74
C ILE A 114 -1.31 -31.47 -34.36
N ILE A 115 -1.62 -30.38 -33.66
CA ILE A 115 -0.67 -29.40 -33.15
C ILE A 115 -0.49 -29.65 -31.65
N ASN A 116 0.75 -30.03 -31.30
CA ASN A 116 1.19 -30.31 -29.95
C ASN A 116 2.11 -29.20 -29.42
N ILE A 117 2.15 -29.06 -28.10
CA ILE A 117 3.03 -28.11 -27.42
C ILE A 117 4.45 -28.69 -27.32
N THR A 118 5.47 -27.88 -27.55
CA THR A 118 6.85 -28.32 -27.31
C THR A 118 7.18 -28.24 -25.81
N VAL A 119 7.99 -29.19 -25.31
CA VAL A 119 8.35 -29.28 -23.88
C VAL A 119 8.99 -27.98 -23.36
N HIS A 120 9.77 -27.31 -24.21
CA HIS A 120 10.44 -26.06 -23.85
C HIS A 120 9.51 -24.84 -23.88
N ALA A 121 8.42 -24.85 -24.66
CA ALA A 121 7.50 -23.72 -24.75
C ALA A 121 6.53 -23.63 -23.57
N ARG A 122 6.18 -24.78 -22.97
CA ARG A 122 5.21 -24.88 -21.87
C ARG A 122 5.47 -23.92 -20.70
N PRO A 123 6.69 -23.81 -20.13
CA PRO A 123 6.94 -22.87 -19.03
C PRO A 123 6.72 -21.41 -19.40
N PHE A 124 6.97 -21.03 -20.67
CA PHE A 124 6.77 -19.65 -21.14
C PHE A 124 5.31 -19.34 -21.40
N LEU A 125 4.55 -20.29 -21.94
CA LEU A 125 3.11 -20.13 -22.13
C LEU A 125 2.36 -20.06 -20.80
N GLU A 126 2.75 -20.89 -19.82
CA GLU A 126 2.25 -20.79 -18.45
C GLU A 126 2.57 -19.43 -17.82
N ALA A 127 3.78 -18.90 -18.03
CA ALA A 127 4.15 -17.59 -17.53
C ALA A 127 3.34 -16.48 -18.22
N LEU A 128 3.14 -16.55 -19.54
CA LEU A 128 2.37 -15.57 -20.30
C LEU A 128 0.91 -15.55 -19.85
N ALA A 129 0.28 -16.71 -19.69
CA ALA A 129 -1.09 -16.84 -19.21
C ALA A 129 -1.26 -16.31 -17.77
N LYS A 130 -0.27 -16.54 -16.89
CA LYS A 130 -0.27 -15.98 -15.52
C LYS A 130 -0.15 -14.46 -15.51
N VAL A 131 0.58 -13.88 -16.46
CA VAL A 131 0.69 -12.42 -16.58
C VAL A 131 -0.60 -11.81 -17.08
N GLU A 132 -1.25 -12.41 -18.08
CA GLU A 132 -2.55 -11.94 -18.60
C GLU A 132 -3.67 -12.07 -17.57
N GLY A 133 -3.77 -13.22 -16.88
CA GLY A 133 -4.78 -13.45 -15.84
C GLY A 133 -4.60 -12.61 -14.58
N GLY A 134 -3.54 -11.79 -14.51
CA GLY A 134 -3.11 -11.08 -13.32
C GLY A 134 -2.35 -12.00 -12.38
N MET A 135 -1.16 -11.57 -11.93
CA MET A 135 -0.44 -12.27 -10.87
C MET A 135 -1.11 -12.00 -9.52
N ASN A 136 -2.24 -12.65 -9.26
CA ASN A 136 -2.84 -12.67 -7.93
C ASN A 136 -1.97 -13.54 -7.04
N VAL A 137 -1.05 -12.92 -6.30
CA VAL A 137 -0.16 -13.68 -5.42
C VAL A 137 -0.88 -14.02 -4.12
N GLU A 138 -1.24 -15.29 -3.96
CA GLU A 138 -1.85 -15.80 -2.74
C GLU A 138 -0.79 -16.14 -1.68
N TYR A 139 -0.25 -15.12 -1.01
CA TYR A 139 0.76 -15.29 0.07
C TYR A 139 0.31 -16.27 1.16
N GLU A 140 -0.96 -16.18 1.55
CA GLU A 140 -1.58 -17.04 2.57
C GLU A 140 -1.61 -18.52 2.14
N SER A 141 -1.87 -18.78 0.86
CA SER A 141 -1.91 -20.12 0.29
C SER A 141 -0.56 -20.82 0.42
N HIS A 142 0.54 -20.11 0.19
CA HIS A 142 1.89 -20.62 0.40
C HIS A 142 2.15 -21.00 1.87
N VAL A 143 1.78 -20.14 2.82
CA VAL A 143 1.99 -20.40 4.26
C VAL A 143 1.21 -21.63 4.74
N VAL A 144 -0.06 -21.73 4.36
CA VAL A 144 -0.92 -22.88 4.71
C VAL A 144 -0.39 -24.16 4.04
N SER A 145 0.06 -24.07 2.79
CA SER A 145 0.67 -25.20 2.08
C SER A 145 1.91 -25.70 2.81
N ILE A 146 2.85 -24.83 3.18
CA ILE A 146 4.06 -25.18 3.93
C ILE A 146 3.69 -25.87 5.25
N TYR A 147 2.72 -25.32 5.99
CA TYR A 147 2.25 -25.94 7.22
C TYR A 147 1.68 -27.34 6.98
N SER A 148 0.79 -27.50 6.00
CA SER A 148 0.15 -28.80 5.71
C SER A 148 1.16 -29.86 5.26
N LEU A 149 2.16 -29.47 4.46
CA LEU A 149 3.19 -30.36 3.96
C LEU A 149 4.13 -30.84 5.07
N LEU A 150 4.50 -29.96 6.02
CA LEU A 150 5.46 -30.30 7.07
C LEU A 150 4.80 -30.90 8.31
N CYS A 151 3.62 -30.41 8.71
CA CYS A 151 2.91 -30.84 9.90
C CYS A 151 1.87 -31.94 9.64
N GLY A 152 1.63 -32.31 8.38
CA GLY A 152 0.73 -33.41 8.03
C GLY A 152 1.32 -34.78 8.37
N ASP A 153 0.47 -35.77 8.64
CA ASP A 153 0.94 -37.13 8.96
C ASP A 153 1.73 -37.78 7.81
N ALA A 154 1.45 -37.38 6.57
CA ALA A 154 2.20 -37.79 5.39
C ALA A 154 3.69 -37.38 5.43
N ALA A 155 4.05 -36.35 6.20
CA ALA A 155 5.45 -35.94 6.38
C ALA A 155 6.26 -36.98 7.18
N LYS A 156 5.61 -37.75 8.06
CA LYS A 156 6.28 -38.82 8.82
C LYS A 156 6.67 -39.98 7.91
N GLU A 157 5.81 -40.35 6.98
CA GLU A 157 6.02 -41.50 6.08
C GLU A 157 6.77 -41.13 4.79
N ASN A 158 6.38 -40.02 4.15
CA ASN A 158 6.88 -39.57 2.84
C ASN A 158 7.57 -38.20 2.95
N GLY A 159 8.36 -38.02 3.99
CA GLY A 159 9.07 -36.79 4.31
C GLY A 159 9.91 -36.22 3.18
N HIS A 160 10.63 -37.06 2.44
CA HIS A 160 11.46 -36.62 1.30
C HIS A 160 10.68 -35.78 0.26
N TYR A 161 9.50 -36.24 -0.16
CA TYR A 161 8.67 -35.51 -1.12
C TYR A 161 8.06 -34.24 -0.50
N MET A 162 7.61 -34.34 0.75
CA MET A 162 7.00 -33.22 1.45
C MET A 162 7.98 -32.08 1.72
N VAL A 163 9.22 -32.38 2.10
CA VAL A 163 10.27 -31.37 2.30
C VAL A 163 10.62 -30.66 1.00
N ILE A 164 10.69 -31.38 -0.13
CA ILE A 164 10.96 -30.77 -1.44
C ILE A 164 9.85 -29.78 -1.82
N ASN A 165 8.60 -30.19 -1.68
CA ASN A 165 7.48 -29.32 -1.99
C ASN A 165 7.38 -28.15 -1.01
N ALA A 166 7.60 -28.38 0.29
CA ALA A 166 7.57 -27.32 1.29
C ALA A 166 8.68 -26.29 1.04
N HIS A 167 9.87 -26.74 0.63
CA HIS A 167 10.97 -25.87 0.24
C HIS A 167 10.61 -25.02 -0.99
N ALA A 168 10.06 -25.64 -2.04
CA ALA A 168 9.59 -24.91 -3.23
C ALA A 168 8.51 -23.86 -2.90
N GLN A 169 7.55 -24.19 -2.04
CA GLN A 169 6.53 -23.25 -1.58
C GLN A 169 7.12 -22.13 -0.71
N THR A 170 8.14 -22.43 0.09
CA THR A 170 8.84 -21.44 0.91
C THR A 170 9.63 -20.46 0.04
N LEU A 171 10.27 -20.93 -1.03
CA LEU A 171 10.93 -20.08 -2.03
C LEU A 171 9.93 -19.20 -2.78
N ALA A 172 8.78 -19.76 -3.21
CA ALA A 172 7.73 -18.98 -3.85
C ALA A 172 7.16 -17.89 -2.93
N LEU A 173 7.01 -18.16 -1.64
CA LEU A 173 6.60 -17.16 -0.65
C LEU A 173 7.60 -16.01 -0.52
N ILE A 174 8.90 -16.30 -0.41
CA ILE A 174 9.89 -15.22 -0.25
C ILE A 174 10.03 -14.41 -1.54
N ASP A 175 9.99 -15.06 -2.71
CA ASP A 175 10.10 -14.36 -3.99
C ASP A 175 8.88 -13.47 -4.25
N SER A 176 7.69 -13.94 -3.92
CA SER A 176 6.49 -13.11 -4.01
C SER A 176 6.51 -11.90 -3.09
N LEU A 177 7.01 -12.04 -1.86
CA LEU A 177 7.18 -10.90 -0.94
C LEU A 177 8.24 -9.92 -1.43
N LYS A 178 9.32 -10.40 -2.04
CA LYS A 178 10.34 -9.53 -2.68
C LYS A 178 9.76 -8.77 -3.87
N VAL A 179 8.99 -9.44 -4.72
CA VAL A 179 8.28 -8.80 -5.85
C VAL A 179 7.36 -7.70 -5.32
N LEU A 180 6.57 -7.96 -4.27
CA LEU A 180 5.73 -6.94 -3.64
C LEU A 180 6.53 -5.73 -3.15
N SER A 181 7.64 -5.98 -2.45
CA SER A 181 8.54 -4.92 -1.96
C SER A 181 9.11 -4.07 -3.09
N GLN A 182 9.36 -4.69 -4.25
CA GLN A 182 9.84 -4.05 -5.47
C GLN A 182 8.73 -3.26 -6.17
N THR A 183 7.52 -3.81 -6.27
CA THR A 183 6.34 -3.14 -6.83
C THR A 183 6.00 -1.87 -6.04
N ILE A 184 6.07 -1.90 -4.70
CA ILE A 184 5.89 -0.69 -3.86
C ILE A 184 6.96 0.36 -4.20
N ARG A 185 8.21 -0.08 -4.39
CA ARG A 185 9.30 0.84 -4.76
C ARG A 185 9.05 1.48 -6.12
N GLU A 186 8.66 0.70 -7.13
CA GLU A 186 8.33 1.22 -8.46
C GLU A 186 7.18 2.22 -8.42
N HIS A 187 6.14 1.95 -7.64
CA HIS A 187 5.05 2.91 -7.44
C HIS A 187 5.51 4.19 -6.75
N TYR A 188 6.42 4.09 -5.78
CA TYR A 188 7.06 5.24 -5.14
C TYR A 188 7.93 6.05 -6.11
N GLU A 189 8.72 5.37 -6.94
CA GLU A 189 9.54 5.98 -8.00
C GLU A 189 8.63 6.67 -9.03
N ARG A 190 7.57 6.02 -9.52
CA ARG A 190 6.59 6.65 -10.44
C ARG A 190 5.87 7.85 -9.84
N LEU A 191 5.65 7.87 -8.53
CA LEU A 191 5.10 9.03 -7.82
C LEU A 191 6.11 10.19 -7.77
N THR A 192 7.41 9.88 -7.75
CA THR A 192 8.50 10.84 -7.55
C THR A 192 9.10 11.35 -8.87
N ASP A 193 9.38 10.45 -9.82
CA ASP A 193 10.14 10.69 -11.06
C ASP A 193 9.32 11.34 -12.18
N GLN A 194 7.98 11.22 -12.16
CA GLN A 194 7.18 11.83 -13.21
C GLN A 194 7.06 13.35 -12.98
N GLU A 195 7.80 14.06 -13.84
CA GLU A 195 7.91 15.51 -14.00
C GLU A 195 6.61 16.27 -13.72
N GLU A 196 6.68 17.13 -12.69
CA GLU A 196 6.01 18.42 -12.40
C GLU A 196 4.51 18.69 -12.71
N ASN A 197 3.78 17.87 -13.49
CA ASN A 197 2.44 18.20 -13.98
C ASN A 197 1.39 17.09 -13.78
N LYS A 198 1.50 16.27 -12.73
CA LYS A 198 0.37 15.39 -12.35
C LYS A 198 -0.67 16.21 -11.61
N ASP A 199 -1.88 16.26 -12.16
CA ASP A 199 -3.02 16.81 -11.45
C ASP A 199 -3.36 15.90 -10.24
N ILE A 200 -4.11 16.43 -9.28
CA ILE A 200 -4.59 15.68 -8.13
C ILE A 200 -5.35 14.43 -8.61
N ALA A 201 -6.11 14.55 -9.71
CA ALA A 201 -6.82 13.46 -10.34
C ALA A 201 -5.89 12.29 -10.76
N ASP A 202 -4.71 12.58 -11.31
CA ASP A 202 -3.75 11.57 -11.75
C ASP A 202 -3.10 10.85 -10.57
N ILE A 203 -2.79 11.57 -9.49
CA ILE A 203 -2.23 10.99 -8.27
C ILE A 203 -3.26 10.09 -7.58
N LEU A 204 -4.52 10.54 -7.50
CA LEU A 204 -5.60 9.74 -6.94
C LEU A 204 -5.90 8.51 -7.81
N ALA A 205 -5.89 8.66 -9.15
CA ALA A 205 -6.03 7.53 -10.06
C ALA A 205 -4.92 6.51 -9.81
N LEU A 206 -3.65 6.91 -9.82
CA LEU A 206 -2.52 6.03 -9.51
C LEU A 206 -2.68 5.32 -8.16
N HIS A 207 -3.15 6.01 -7.13
CA HIS A 207 -3.35 5.43 -5.81
C HIS A 207 -4.50 4.41 -5.77
N TYR A 208 -5.66 4.74 -6.35
CA TYR A 208 -6.87 3.91 -6.21
C TYR A 208 -7.05 2.86 -7.30
N THR A 209 -6.54 3.05 -8.51
CA THR A 209 -6.70 2.09 -9.62
C THR A 209 -5.48 1.20 -9.83
N SER A 210 -4.28 1.70 -9.56
CA SER A 210 -3.05 0.92 -9.75
C SER A 210 -2.51 0.42 -8.43
N TYR A 211 -2.13 1.30 -7.51
CA TYR A 211 -1.53 0.92 -6.24
C TYR A 211 -2.46 0.09 -5.35
N ALA A 212 -3.72 0.50 -5.23
CA ALA A 212 -4.66 -0.21 -4.36
C ALA A 212 -4.98 -1.63 -4.87
N ASN A 213 -5.06 -1.81 -6.19
CA ASN A 213 -5.27 -3.12 -6.79
C ASN A 213 -4.02 -4.00 -6.67
N ASP A 214 -2.82 -3.43 -6.90
CA ASP A 214 -1.56 -4.19 -6.87
C ASP A 214 -1.09 -4.55 -5.45
N ILE A 215 -1.34 -3.68 -4.45
CA ILE A 215 -0.69 -3.75 -3.12
C ILE A 215 -1.69 -3.79 -1.97
N LEU A 216 -2.81 -3.06 -2.08
CA LEU A 216 -3.87 -3.10 -1.06
C LEU A 216 -4.84 -4.27 -1.27
N ASP A 217 -4.45 -5.20 -2.14
CA ASP A 217 -5.19 -6.40 -2.42
C ASP A 217 -5.41 -7.19 -1.14
N ALA A 218 -6.54 -7.89 -1.08
CA ALA A 218 -7.00 -8.50 0.16
C ALA A 218 -5.99 -9.52 0.71
N ALA A 219 -5.10 -10.07 -0.12
CA ALA A 219 -4.07 -11.04 0.26
C ALA A 219 -2.99 -10.48 1.20
N TYR A 220 -2.44 -9.28 0.96
CA TYR A 220 -1.43 -8.70 1.86
C TYR A 220 -2.05 -8.30 3.20
N LYS A 221 -3.24 -7.68 3.15
CA LYS A 221 -3.99 -7.35 4.37
C LYS A 221 -4.31 -8.62 5.15
N ARG A 222 -4.81 -9.68 4.50
CA ARG A 222 -5.01 -10.98 5.14
C ARG A 222 -3.71 -11.52 5.72
N LEU A 223 -2.58 -11.46 5.03
CA LEU A 223 -1.30 -11.93 5.58
C LEU A 223 -0.95 -11.21 6.91
N LYS A 224 -1.23 -9.90 6.99
CA LYS A 224 -0.95 -9.07 8.18
C LYS A 224 -2.00 -9.18 9.28
N THR A 225 -3.29 -9.23 8.92
CA THR A 225 -4.41 -9.26 9.87
C THR A 225 -4.88 -10.67 10.21
N SER A 226 -4.54 -11.67 9.41
CA SER A 226 -4.85 -13.06 9.73
C SER A 226 -3.88 -13.56 10.79
N ASP A 227 -4.44 -14.23 11.78
CA ASP A 227 -3.71 -15.05 12.74
C ASP A 227 -2.88 -16.17 12.08
N ASN A 228 -2.90 -16.33 10.75
CA ASN A 228 -2.36 -17.51 10.08
C ASN A 228 -0.82 -17.56 10.16
N LEU A 229 -0.08 -16.50 9.81
CA LEU A 229 1.38 -16.57 9.83
C LEU A 229 1.94 -16.74 11.26
N SER A 230 1.41 -15.96 12.22
CA SER A 230 1.80 -16.04 13.63
C SER A 230 1.42 -17.39 14.27
N ARG A 231 0.30 -18.01 13.86
CA ARG A 231 -0.16 -19.33 14.32
C ARG A 231 0.63 -20.49 13.72
N TYR A 232 0.93 -20.45 12.42
CA TYR A 232 1.59 -21.56 11.72
C TYR A 232 3.10 -21.55 11.90
N ARG A 233 3.74 -20.38 11.99
CA ARG A 233 5.20 -20.26 12.09
C ARG A 233 5.80 -21.04 13.26
N PRO A 234 5.34 -20.91 14.53
CA PRO A 234 5.92 -21.65 15.64
C PRO A 234 5.83 -23.16 15.44
N LYS A 235 4.73 -23.63 14.82
CA LYS A 235 4.50 -25.04 14.52
C LYS A 235 5.43 -25.54 13.42
N ILE A 236 5.56 -24.80 12.32
CA ILE A 236 6.48 -25.10 11.22
C ILE A 236 7.91 -25.17 11.76
N LEU A 237 8.34 -24.16 12.52
CA LEU A 237 9.70 -24.11 13.09
C LEU A 237 9.96 -25.25 14.09
N SER A 238 8.97 -25.59 14.93
CA SER A 238 9.07 -26.75 15.82
C SER A 238 9.23 -28.03 15.02
N GLN A 239 8.37 -28.26 14.03
CA GLN A 239 8.36 -29.48 13.23
C GLN A 239 9.65 -29.65 12.43
N VAL A 240 10.16 -28.57 11.82
CA VAL A 240 11.44 -28.56 11.10
C VAL A 240 12.59 -28.88 12.05
N ARG A 241 12.60 -28.32 13.25
CA ARG A 241 13.59 -28.65 14.29
C ARG A 241 13.51 -30.12 14.68
N ASP A 242 12.31 -30.66 14.86
CA ASP A 242 12.10 -32.06 15.25
C ASP A 242 12.59 -33.02 14.15
N PHE A 243 12.37 -32.68 12.87
CA PHE A 243 12.93 -33.43 11.74
C PHE A 243 14.45 -33.36 11.66
N LEU A 244 15.05 -32.20 11.92
CA LEU A 244 16.51 -32.04 11.95
C LEU A 244 17.16 -32.83 13.10
N LEU A 245 16.47 -32.98 14.24
CA LEU A 245 16.95 -33.75 15.39
C LEU A 245 16.78 -35.27 15.20
N ASP A 246 15.77 -35.71 14.47
CA ASP A 246 15.52 -37.13 14.21
C ASP A 246 16.41 -37.67 13.08
N GLN A 247 17.63 -38.09 13.44
CA GLN A 247 18.55 -38.73 12.48
C GLN A 247 18.02 -40.01 11.85
N LYS A 248 17.11 -40.75 12.52
CA LYS A 248 16.54 -41.98 11.94
C LYS A 248 15.58 -41.62 10.82
N TRP A 249 14.73 -40.62 11.06
CA TRP A 249 13.82 -40.09 10.05
C TRP A 249 14.58 -39.50 8.85
N LEU A 250 15.64 -38.69 9.10
CA LEU A 250 16.48 -38.13 8.05
C LEU A 250 17.13 -39.20 7.19
N ARG A 251 17.79 -40.20 7.79
CA ARG A 251 18.44 -41.29 7.03
C ARG A 251 17.46 -42.12 6.22
N SER A 252 16.28 -42.40 6.77
CA SER A 252 15.21 -43.16 6.10
C SER A 252 14.70 -42.39 4.87
N ASN A 253 14.42 -41.10 5.01
CA ASN A 253 13.94 -40.27 3.92
C ASN A 253 15.05 -39.94 2.91
N ALA A 254 16.29 -39.76 3.34
CA ALA A 254 17.44 -39.59 2.47
C ALA A 254 17.66 -40.82 1.57
N LYS A 255 17.42 -42.04 2.08
CA LYS A 255 17.46 -43.25 1.26
C LYS A 255 16.39 -43.23 0.16
N LYS A 256 15.17 -42.83 0.48
CA LYS A 256 14.07 -42.70 -0.49
C LYS A 256 14.38 -41.61 -1.52
N TYR A 257 14.89 -40.47 -1.07
CA TYR A 257 15.31 -39.36 -1.95
C TYR A 257 16.46 -39.77 -2.87
N ALA A 258 17.45 -40.50 -2.36
CA ALA A 258 18.58 -41.03 -3.13
C ALA A 258 18.13 -41.94 -4.28
N GLN A 259 17.11 -42.77 -4.06
CA GLN A 259 16.52 -43.63 -5.08
C GLN A 259 15.79 -42.83 -6.16
N MET A 260 15.01 -41.81 -5.76
CA MET A 260 14.28 -40.94 -6.67
C MET A 260 15.23 -40.08 -7.52
N ALA A 261 16.22 -39.45 -6.90
CA ALA A 261 17.11 -38.49 -7.55
C ALA A 261 18.38 -39.13 -8.15
N ILE A 262 18.57 -40.44 -8.00
CA ILE A 262 19.74 -41.19 -8.49
C ILE A 262 21.05 -40.55 -7.98
N VAL A 263 21.13 -40.34 -6.66
CA VAL A 263 22.30 -39.76 -5.99
C VAL A 263 22.75 -40.61 -4.81
N PRO A 264 24.03 -40.55 -4.40
CA PRO A 264 24.50 -41.20 -3.18
C PRO A 264 23.71 -40.77 -1.93
N GLN A 265 23.43 -41.71 -1.03
CA GLN A 265 22.63 -41.44 0.18
C GLN A 265 23.19 -40.32 1.05
N LYS A 266 24.53 -40.19 1.15
CA LYS A 266 25.16 -39.12 1.92
C LYS A 266 24.83 -37.73 1.36
N ILE A 267 24.88 -37.58 0.04
CA ILE A 267 24.53 -36.32 -0.65
C ILE A 267 23.03 -36.03 -0.50
N ALA A 268 22.20 -37.07 -0.54
CA ALA A 268 20.77 -36.94 -0.31
C ALA A 268 20.45 -36.44 1.12
N GLU A 269 21.15 -36.94 2.14
CA GLU A 269 20.98 -36.52 3.54
C GLU A 269 21.41 -35.06 3.76
N GLU A 270 22.55 -34.66 3.19
CA GLU A 270 23.02 -33.26 3.21
C GLU A 270 22.01 -32.33 2.52
N LYS A 271 21.50 -32.71 1.33
CA LYS A 271 20.48 -31.91 0.62
C LYS A 271 19.20 -31.74 1.42
N LEU A 272 18.66 -32.83 1.98
CA LEU A 272 17.42 -32.79 2.76
C LEU A 272 17.56 -31.93 4.02
N SER A 273 18.73 -31.99 4.67
CA SER A 273 19.06 -31.16 5.83
C SER A 273 19.17 -29.69 5.43
N ASN A 274 19.90 -29.37 4.36
CA ASN A 274 20.02 -28.01 3.85
C ASN A 274 18.64 -27.41 3.50
N MET A 275 17.76 -28.17 2.85
CA MET A 275 16.41 -27.71 2.53
C MET A 275 15.59 -27.38 3.78
N LEU A 276 15.68 -28.20 4.83
CA LEU A 276 15.03 -27.93 6.12
C LEU A 276 15.62 -26.70 6.81
N GLU A 277 16.94 -26.51 6.76
CA GLU A 277 17.61 -25.32 7.31
C GLU A 277 17.21 -24.06 6.55
N GLU A 278 17.18 -24.10 5.22
CA GLU A 278 16.72 -23.00 4.38
C GLU A 278 15.25 -22.66 4.68
N ILE A 279 14.36 -23.65 4.81
CA ILE A 279 12.97 -23.41 5.22
C ILE A 279 12.93 -22.68 6.57
N ARG A 280 13.68 -23.16 7.56
CA ARG A 280 13.74 -22.55 8.90
C ARG A 280 14.18 -21.09 8.82
N ASP A 281 15.23 -20.82 8.05
CA ASP A 281 15.86 -19.51 7.99
C ASP A 281 15.01 -18.52 7.18
N ILE A 282 14.40 -18.95 6.07
CA ILE A 282 13.46 -18.14 5.29
C ILE A 282 12.23 -17.80 6.15
N ILE A 283 11.61 -18.79 6.82
CA ILE A 283 10.43 -18.56 7.67
C ILE A 283 10.73 -17.59 8.83
N LYS A 284 11.97 -17.55 9.32
CA LYS A 284 12.40 -16.52 10.29
C LYS A 284 12.59 -15.14 9.65
N ALA A 285 13.09 -15.09 8.42
CA ALA A 285 13.34 -13.86 7.67
C ALA A 285 12.07 -13.21 7.09
N VAL A 286 10.91 -13.89 7.14
CA VAL A 286 9.63 -13.30 6.69
C VAL A 286 9.26 -12.06 7.50
N ASP A 287 9.38 -12.08 8.84
CA ASP A 287 9.02 -10.93 9.71
C ASP A 287 9.77 -9.64 9.33
N PRO A 288 11.12 -9.60 9.30
CA PRO A 288 11.82 -8.36 8.97
C PRO A 288 11.55 -7.91 7.53
N LEU A 289 11.22 -8.83 6.62
CA LEU A 289 10.81 -8.45 5.27
C LEU A 289 9.42 -7.79 5.25
N LEU A 290 8.47 -8.31 6.04
CA LEU A 290 7.15 -7.69 6.20
C LEU A 290 7.25 -6.31 6.84
N ASP A 291 8.10 -6.14 7.86
CA ASP A 291 8.34 -4.83 8.48
C ASP A 291 8.91 -3.80 7.47
N GLU A 292 9.82 -4.24 6.60
CA GLU A 292 10.37 -3.38 5.54
C GLU A 292 9.30 -3.03 4.47
N ILE A 293 8.46 -4.00 4.09
CA ILE A 293 7.32 -3.77 3.18
C ILE A 293 6.36 -2.74 3.79
N ASP A 294 6.03 -2.90 5.06
CA ASP A 294 5.17 -1.98 5.81
C ASP A 294 5.78 -0.59 5.88
N ARG A 295 7.07 -0.48 6.19
CA ARG A 295 7.78 0.80 6.19
C ARG A 295 7.69 1.49 4.83
N ARG A 296 7.92 0.77 3.73
CA ARG A 296 7.82 1.32 2.37
C ARG A 296 6.40 1.73 2.01
N ASN A 297 5.41 0.93 2.37
CA ASN A 297 4.00 1.27 2.19
C ASN A 297 3.65 2.56 2.93
N MET A 298 4.05 2.71 4.20
CA MET A 298 3.85 3.95 4.96
C MET A 298 4.57 5.14 4.32
N LEU A 299 5.79 4.96 3.80
CA LEU A 299 6.51 6.01 3.09
C LEU A 299 5.78 6.45 1.82
N TYR A 300 5.26 5.51 1.03
CA TYR A 300 4.44 5.79 -0.15
C TYR A 300 3.13 6.50 0.21
N ALA A 301 2.39 6.00 1.20
CA ALA A 301 1.15 6.63 1.64
C ALA A 301 1.39 8.07 2.14
N LYS A 302 2.46 8.26 2.93
CA LYS A 302 2.87 9.58 3.42
C LYS A 302 3.25 10.52 2.27
N SER A 303 4.11 10.09 1.34
CA SER A 303 4.54 10.94 0.23
C SER A 303 3.39 11.27 -0.72
N SER A 304 2.47 10.34 -0.94
CA SER A 304 1.25 10.57 -1.73
C SER A 304 0.36 11.63 -1.09
N VAL A 305 0.08 11.52 0.21
CA VAL A 305 -0.70 12.51 0.96
C VAL A 305 -0.02 13.88 0.99
N GLU A 306 1.29 13.91 1.23
CA GLU A 306 2.07 15.16 1.23
C GLU A 306 2.03 15.83 -0.15
N ARG A 307 2.06 15.07 -1.24
CA ARG A 307 1.98 15.60 -2.61
C ARG A 307 0.58 16.12 -2.94
N VAL A 308 -0.47 15.40 -2.55
CA VAL A 308 -1.85 15.89 -2.70
C VAL A 308 -2.06 17.17 -1.88
N ARG A 309 -1.57 17.21 -0.64
CA ARG A 309 -1.63 18.40 0.22
C ARG A 309 -0.88 19.58 -0.40
N ALA A 310 0.31 19.34 -0.93
CA ALA A 310 1.11 20.34 -1.60
C ALA A 310 0.36 20.95 -2.80
N LEU A 311 -0.32 20.15 -3.61
CA LEU A 311 -1.13 20.62 -4.75
C LEU A 311 -2.41 21.35 -4.33
N LEU A 312 -3.04 20.96 -3.22
CA LEU A 312 -4.24 21.60 -2.67
C LEU A 312 -3.95 22.90 -1.93
N GLU A 313 -2.71 23.09 -1.44
CA GLU A 313 -2.37 24.29 -0.67
C GLU A 313 -2.42 25.54 -1.57
N PRO A 314 -3.22 26.56 -1.19
CA PRO A 314 -3.32 27.78 -1.98
C PRO A 314 -1.94 28.45 -2.08
N ALA A 315 -1.60 28.97 -3.26
CA ALA A 315 -0.34 29.69 -3.52
C ALA A 315 -0.13 30.93 -2.63
N SER A 316 -1.15 31.37 -1.88
CA SER A 316 -1.07 32.45 -0.89
C SER A 316 -0.48 32.00 0.45
N THR A 317 -0.53 30.70 0.76
CA THR A 317 0.01 30.11 2.00
C THR A 317 1.53 30.16 1.98
N ILE A 318 2.18 30.34 3.15
CA ILE A 318 3.65 30.36 3.26
C ILE A 318 4.27 29.10 2.65
N SER A 319 3.66 27.94 2.91
CA SER A 319 4.08 26.66 2.34
C SER A 319 3.99 26.63 0.80
N GLY A 320 2.87 27.10 0.23
CA GLY A 320 2.71 27.25 -1.22
C GLY A 320 3.70 28.24 -1.86
N LYS A 321 4.03 29.34 -1.17
CA LYS A 321 5.07 30.30 -1.63
C LYS A 321 6.47 29.68 -1.62
N ILE A 322 6.81 28.92 -0.58
CA ILE A 322 8.09 28.19 -0.49
C ILE A 322 8.16 27.13 -1.59
N MET A 323 7.08 26.39 -1.83
CA MET A 323 7.03 25.38 -2.88
C MET A 323 7.21 26.00 -4.27
N ARG A 324 6.52 27.11 -4.56
CA ARG A 324 6.69 27.84 -5.83
C ARG A 324 8.10 28.37 -6.01
N ALA A 325 8.72 28.88 -4.94
CA ALA A 325 10.12 29.29 -4.97
C ALA A 325 11.06 28.11 -5.25
N ALA A 326 10.84 26.95 -4.62
CA ALA A 326 11.64 25.75 -4.85
C ALA A 326 11.50 25.20 -6.28
N GLN A 327 10.29 25.20 -6.85
CA GLN A 327 10.04 24.83 -8.25
C GLN A 327 10.76 25.74 -9.23
N LEU A 328 10.71 27.07 -9.00
CA LEU A 328 11.45 28.04 -9.81
C LEU A 328 12.97 27.82 -9.74
N ILE A 329 13.49 27.43 -8.57
CA ILE A 329 14.92 27.11 -8.37
C ILE A 329 15.31 25.81 -9.09
N MET A 330 14.44 24.79 -9.11
CA MET A 330 14.71 23.51 -9.80
C MET A 330 14.67 23.66 -11.34
N GLY A 331 13.73 24.43 -11.86
CA GLY A 331 13.60 24.66 -13.31
C GLY A 331 14.73 25.51 -13.89
N ASP A 332 15.29 26.42 -13.11
CA ASP A 332 16.28 27.38 -13.59
C ASP A 332 17.72 26.92 -13.30
N LYS A 333 18.16 25.85 -13.98
CA LYS A 333 19.52 25.28 -13.86
C LYS A 333 20.67 26.28 -14.14
N LYS A 334 20.37 27.51 -14.61
CA LYS A 334 21.34 28.57 -14.93
C LYS A 334 21.28 29.80 -14.03
N SER A 335 20.32 29.91 -13.11
CA SER A 335 20.26 31.04 -12.18
C SER A 335 21.05 30.73 -10.90
N GLY A 336 22.37 30.67 -11.05
CA GLY A 336 23.33 30.74 -9.94
C GLY A 336 23.50 32.16 -9.37
N GLY A 337 22.59 33.08 -9.68
CA GLY A 337 22.63 34.46 -9.24
C GLY A 337 21.64 34.69 -8.10
N ASP A 338 22.20 34.91 -6.90
CA ASP A 338 21.62 35.54 -5.72
C ASP A 338 20.08 35.49 -5.63
N LEU A 339 19.57 34.44 -4.98
CA LEU A 339 18.20 34.45 -4.49
C LEU A 339 18.04 35.66 -3.57
N ALA A 340 17.14 36.58 -3.91
CA ALA A 340 16.98 37.92 -3.31
C ALA A 340 16.76 37.95 -1.77
N HIS A 341 16.75 36.79 -1.10
CA HIS A 341 16.47 36.62 0.31
C HIS A 341 17.47 35.66 0.99
N HIS A 342 18.78 35.93 0.95
CA HIS A 342 19.80 35.20 1.74
C HIS A 342 19.71 33.66 1.66
N LEU A 343 19.19 33.13 0.55
CA LEU A 343 19.08 31.69 0.33
C LEU A 343 20.37 31.25 -0.37
N TYR A 344 21.22 30.55 0.37
CA TYR A 344 22.50 30.08 -0.13
C TYR A 344 22.34 28.69 -0.75
N ARG A 345 22.90 28.50 -1.94
CA ARG A 345 23.07 27.17 -2.54
C ARG A 345 24.11 26.41 -1.74
N VAL A 346 23.71 25.35 -1.05
CA VAL A 346 24.63 24.48 -0.31
C VAL A 346 25.13 23.40 -1.27
N GLU A 347 26.38 23.51 -1.71
CA GLU A 347 26.99 22.58 -2.68
C GLU A 347 27.59 21.32 -2.04
N ALA A 348 27.83 21.33 -0.73
CA ALA A 348 28.40 20.21 0.00
C ALA A 348 27.58 19.88 1.26
N LEU A 349 27.06 18.65 1.32
CA LEU A 349 26.40 18.10 2.50
C LEU A 349 27.41 17.30 3.31
N ALA A 350 27.78 17.81 4.48
CA ALA A 350 28.61 17.12 5.47
C ALA A 350 27.74 16.65 6.65
N PRO A 351 28.24 15.77 7.54
CA PRO A 351 27.50 15.36 8.73
C PRO A 351 27.05 16.55 9.61
N GLU A 352 27.76 17.67 9.56
CA GLU A 352 27.41 18.93 10.23
C GLU A 352 26.28 19.70 9.54
N SER A 353 26.00 19.45 8.26
CA SER A 353 24.93 20.10 7.48
C SER A 353 23.53 19.58 7.83
N ARG A 354 23.42 18.56 8.71
CA ARG A 354 22.14 18.09 9.22
C ARG A 354 21.49 19.22 10.01
N TYR A 355 20.34 19.71 9.53
CA TYR A 355 19.51 20.65 10.28
C TYR A 355 19.13 20.03 11.62
N ARG A 356 19.85 20.38 12.68
CA ARG A 356 19.40 20.19 14.05
C ARG A 356 18.38 21.29 14.26
N ARG A 357 17.10 20.92 14.35
CA ARG A 357 16.06 21.81 14.89
C ARG A 357 16.67 22.46 16.11
N TRP A 358 16.80 23.78 16.10
CA TRP A 358 17.35 24.52 17.23
C TRP A 358 16.35 24.29 18.37
N LEU A 359 16.57 23.24 19.15
CA LEU A 359 16.01 23.13 20.47
C LEU A 359 16.40 24.45 21.15
N LYS A 360 15.42 25.18 21.66
CA LYS A 360 15.66 26.06 22.79
C LYS A 360 16.30 25.18 23.87
N GLN A 361 17.63 25.12 23.90
CA GLN A 361 18.49 24.68 25.01
C GLN A 361 19.92 24.57 24.51
N ASN A 362 20.60 25.71 24.48
CA ASN A 362 21.90 25.74 25.14
C ASN A 362 21.63 25.75 26.64
N LEU A 363 21.25 24.60 27.20
CA LEU A 363 21.69 24.23 28.53
C LEU A 363 22.93 23.38 28.26
N ARG A 364 24.08 23.98 28.52
CA ARG A 364 25.37 23.32 28.41
C ARG A 364 25.32 22.01 29.19
N LEU A 365 25.57 20.90 28.51
CA LEU A 365 25.98 19.63 29.13
C LEU A 365 27.51 19.70 29.37
N GLU A 366 27.94 20.76 30.03
CA GLU A 366 29.27 20.89 30.62
C GLU A 366 28.98 21.29 32.04
N ASP A 367 28.84 20.25 32.88
CA ASP A 367 28.84 20.21 34.34
C ASP A 367 27.98 19.00 34.72
N TYR A 368 28.59 17.82 34.62
CA TYR A 368 28.16 16.71 35.47
C TYR A 368 28.63 17.08 36.88
N GLU A 369 27.93 18.02 37.51
CA GLU A 369 28.04 18.21 38.96
C GLU A 369 27.49 16.93 39.57
N GLU A 370 28.30 16.30 40.41
CA GLU A 370 27.89 15.19 41.27
C GLU A 370 26.52 15.51 41.87
N GLU A 371 25.63 14.51 41.93
CA GLU A 371 24.32 14.61 42.56
C GLU A 371 24.48 15.33 43.90
N ALA A 372 24.06 16.60 43.96
CA ALA A 372 24.08 17.35 45.20
C ALA A 372 23.15 16.61 46.16
N ASP A 373 23.67 16.22 47.32
CA ASP A 373 22.87 15.64 48.41
C ASP A 373 21.64 16.51 48.62
N LEU A 374 20.47 15.99 48.24
CA LEU A 374 19.20 16.68 48.31
C LEU A 374 18.90 17.00 49.78
N ASP A 375 18.98 18.28 50.14
CA ASP A 375 18.62 18.73 51.48
C ASP A 375 17.12 18.50 51.71
N VAL A 376 16.79 17.70 52.73
CA VAL A 376 15.42 17.25 53.04
C VAL A 376 14.49 18.44 53.33
N GLU A 377 15.05 19.59 53.70
CA GLU A 377 14.29 20.83 53.92
C GLU A 377 13.89 21.55 52.63
N GLU A 378 14.69 21.50 51.56
CA GLU A 378 14.34 22.12 50.27
C GLU A 378 13.23 21.34 49.56
N LEU A 379 13.29 20.00 49.62
CA LEU A 379 12.22 19.13 49.12
C LEU A 379 10.88 19.42 49.80
N LYS A 380 10.88 19.64 51.12
CA LYS A 380 9.66 20.01 51.86
C LYS A 380 9.11 21.37 51.45
N ARG A 381 9.97 22.36 51.15
CA ARG A 381 9.52 23.67 50.65
C ARG A 381 8.90 23.56 49.27
N LEU A 382 9.53 22.82 48.36
CA LEU A 382 9.00 22.54 47.02
C LEU A 382 7.67 21.77 47.08
N GLU A 383 7.53 20.83 48.00
CA GLU A 383 6.27 20.10 48.20
C GLU A 383 5.16 21.01 48.73
N VAL A 384 5.48 21.95 49.62
CA VAL A 384 4.53 22.95 50.11
C VAL A 384 4.14 23.94 49.02
N GLU A 385 5.10 24.42 48.21
CA GLU A 385 4.81 25.29 47.07
C GLU A 385 3.98 24.61 45.99
N PHE A 386 4.27 23.34 45.69
CA PHE A 386 3.50 22.55 44.75
C PHE A 386 2.07 22.31 45.26
N ARG A 387 1.91 22.01 46.54
CA ARG A 387 0.60 21.86 47.20
C ARG A 387 -0.21 23.16 47.16
N LEU A 388 0.43 24.29 47.47
CA LEU A 388 -0.20 25.62 47.37
C LEU A 388 -0.57 25.97 45.92
N SER A 389 0.23 25.54 44.93
CA SER A 389 -0.06 25.71 43.51
C SER A 389 -1.27 24.88 43.06
N VAL A 390 -1.35 23.62 43.48
CA VAL A 390 -2.50 22.72 43.20
C VAL A 390 -3.76 23.18 43.96
N GLU A 391 -3.64 23.70 45.18
CA GLU A 391 -4.75 24.31 45.91
C GLU A 391 -5.29 25.55 45.20
N ARG A 392 -4.40 26.37 44.63
CA ARG A 392 -4.74 27.57 43.83
C ARG A 392 -5.29 27.26 42.44
N GLN A 393 -5.10 26.05 41.92
CA GLN A 393 -5.75 25.63 40.68
C GLN A 393 -7.26 25.46 40.93
N LEU A 394 -8.03 26.29 40.22
CA LEU A 394 -9.49 26.28 40.22
C LEU A 394 -9.96 25.15 39.31
N SER A 395 -10.23 23.99 39.89
CA SER A 395 -10.85 22.86 39.18
C SER A 395 -12.35 23.12 38.93
N PRO A 396 -12.96 22.44 37.93
CA PRO A 396 -14.40 22.56 37.64
C PRO A 396 -15.26 22.31 38.89
N ASP A 397 -14.91 21.32 39.71
CA ASP A 397 -15.63 20.97 40.94
C ASP A 397 -15.60 22.10 42.00
N LYS A 398 -14.45 22.78 42.17
CA LYS A 398 -14.32 23.89 43.11
C LYS A 398 -15.17 25.09 42.69
N ILE A 399 -15.30 25.32 41.38
CA ILE A 399 -16.12 26.41 40.85
C ILE A 399 -17.61 26.06 40.94
N ALA A 400 -17.99 24.82 40.70
CA ALA A 400 -19.37 24.35 40.91
C ALA A 400 -19.79 24.48 42.38
N ALA A 401 -18.93 24.09 43.33
CA ALA A 401 -19.17 24.26 44.77
C ALA A 401 -19.29 25.74 45.18
N TRP A 402 -18.46 26.62 44.61
CA TRP A 402 -18.56 28.06 44.85
C TRP A 402 -19.86 28.68 44.32
N LEU A 403 -20.36 28.21 43.17
CA LEU A 403 -21.66 28.62 42.65
C LEU A 403 -22.81 28.09 43.53
N ASP A 404 -22.69 26.86 44.05
CA ASP A 404 -23.65 26.28 45.00
C ASP A 404 -23.73 27.10 46.30
N GLU A 405 -22.59 27.47 46.89
CA GLU A 405 -22.52 28.31 48.10
C GLU A 405 -23.14 29.70 47.92
N LYS A 406 -23.10 30.24 46.69
CA LYS A 406 -23.69 31.54 46.35
C LYS A 406 -25.19 31.47 46.06
N GLY A 407 -25.81 30.30 46.19
CA GLY A 407 -27.26 30.12 46.07
C GLY A 407 -27.73 29.50 44.76
N GLY A 408 -26.82 28.89 43.96
CA GLY A 408 -27.17 28.27 42.68
C GLY A 408 -28.11 27.06 42.77
N LEU A 409 -28.33 26.53 43.98
CA LEU A 409 -29.34 25.51 44.31
C LEU A 409 -30.76 26.07 44.41
N GLU A 410 -30.93 27.35 44.77
CA GLU A 410 -32.22 27.96 45.09
C GLU A 410 -32.78 28.84 43.96
N GLY A 411 -31.94 29.28 43.02
CA GLY A 411 -32.38 30.11 41.88
C GLY A 411 -31.27 30.51 40.90
N PRO A 412 -31.62 31.24 39.82
CA PRO A 412 -30.65 31.73 38.84
C PRO A 412 -29.70 32.77 39.47
N LEU A 413 -28.39 32.60 39.25
CA LEU A 413 -27.36 33.50 39.77
C LEU A 413 -26.99 34.58 38.77
N TYR A 414 -27.11 35.85 39.14
CA TYR A 414 -26.77 36.96 38.26
C TYR A 414 -25.27 37.29 38.31
N SER A 415 -24.68 37.56 37.14
CA SER A 415 -23.26 37.94 37.02
C SER A 415 -22.87 39.17 37.85
N GLN A 416 -23.82 40.07 38.11
CA GLN A 416 -23.60 41.28 38.91
C GLN A 416 -23.38 40.98 40.40
N ASP A 417 -24.04 39.95 40.91
CA ASP A 417 -23.96 39.55 42.32
C ASP A 417 -22.73 38.66 42.59
N LEU A 418 -22.24 37.97 41.56
CA LEU A 418 -21.07 37.11 41.61
C LEU A 418 -19.74 37.89 41.52
N ALA A 419 -19.70 38.97 40.73
CA ALA A 419 -18.48 39.74 40.47
C ALA A 419 -18.33 40.98 41.39
N GLN A 420 -18.42 40.77 42.71
CA GLN A 420 -18.24 41.84 43.69
C GLN A 420 -16.75 42.12 44.00
N ASN A 421 -15.89 41.09 44.00
CA ASN A 421 -14.45 41.19 44.29
C ASN A 421 -13.60 40.57 43.15
N THR A 422 -12.31 40.92 43.08
CA THR A 422 -11.35 40.42 42.06
C THR A 422 -11.34 38.90 41.95
N GLU A 423 -11.40 38.20 43.09
CA GLU A 423 -11.46 36.74 43.12
C GLU A 423 -12.78 36.19 42.57
N GLY A 424 -13.90 36.87 42.86
CA GLY A 424 -15.21 36.52 42.31
C GLY A 424 -15.29 36.73 40.79
N PHE A 425 -14.64 37.78 40.27
CA PHE A 425 -14.52 38.01 38.83
C PHE A 425 -13.71 36.90 38.15
N ILE A 426 -12.55 36.52 38.70
CA ILE A 426 -11.71 35.44 38.15
C ILE A 426 -12.51 34.12 38.14
N ARG A 427 -13.19 33.78 39.24
CA ARG A 427 -14.03 32.58 39.32
C ARG A 427 -15.20 32.60 38.33
N LEU A 428 -15.79 33.77 38.07
CA LEU A 428 -16.85 33.95 37.05
C LEU A 428 -16.31 33.75 35.62
N VAL A 429 -15.11 34.23 35.31
CA VAL A 429 -14.46 33.99 34.01
C VAL A 429 -14.21 32.50 33.80
N TYR A 430 -13.72 31.79 34.81
CA TYR A 430 -13.55 30.34 34.74
C TYR A 430 -14.89 29.61 34.62
N ALA A 431 -15.93 30.02 35.36
CA ALA A 431 -17.27 29.44 35.24
C ALA A 431 -17.85 29.58 33.83
N LEU A 432 -17.68 30.74 33.19
CA LEU A 432 -18.09 30.96 31.79
C LEU A 432 -17.30 30.09 30.82
N LEU A 433 -15.98 29.97 31.03
CA LEU A 433 -15.11 29.17 30.18
C LEU A 433 -15.49 27.68 30.26
N PHE A 434 -15.71 27.15 31.48
CA PHE A 434 -16.15 25.77 31.67
C PHE A 434 -17.57 25.50 31.13
N ALA A 435 -18.49 26.45 31.29
CA ALA A 435 -19.84 26.34 30.73
C ALA A 435 -19.85 26.31 29.19
N ASP A 436 -18.90 26.97 28.53
CA ASP A 436 -18.81 26.96 27.05
C ASP A 436 -17.98 25.80 26.51
N SER A 437 -16.89 25.41 27.19
CA SER A 437 -16.00 24.34 26.74
C SER A 437 -16.50 22.92 27.03
N GLU A 438 -17.20 22.71 28.15
CA GLU A 438 -17.63 21.38 28.62
C GLU A 438 -19.16 21.25 28.69
N ARG A 439 -19.83 21.49 27.56
CA ARG A 439 -21.30 21.35 27.44
C ARG A 439 -21.72 19.91 27.79
N GLY A 440 -22.23 19.72 29.01
CA GLY A 440 -22.75 18.45 29.53
C GLY A 440 -22.03 17.86 30.75
N THR A 441 -20.79 18.28 31.04
CA THR A 441 -20.03 17.81 32.22
C THR A 441 -20.11 18.81 33.38
N PHE A 442 -20.15 20.11 33.07
CA PHE A 442 -20.27 21.16 34.07
C PHE A 442 -21.75 21.44 34.41
N PRO A 443 -22.15 21.48 35.69
CA PRO A 443 -23.56 21.49 36.10
C PRO A 443 -24.30 22.82 35.91
N TYR A 444 -23.65 23.85 35.35
CA TYR A 444 -24.23 25.17 35.14
C TYR A 444 -24.16 25.59 33.68
N PHE A 445 -25.23 26.20 33.18
CA PHE A 445 -25.28 26.77 31.84
C PHE A 445 -25.68 28.26 31.90
N VAL A 446 -25.31 28.99 30.84
CA VAL A 446 -25.44 30.44 30.75
C VAL A 446 -26.68 30.79 29.93
N GLU A 447 -27.63 31.52 30.51
CA GLU A 447 -28.79 32.08 29.81
C GLU A 447 -28.70 33.61 29.70
N LYS A 448 -29.18 34.16 28.58
CA LYS A 448 -29.21 35.60 28.32
C LYS A 448 -30.43 36.24 28.97
N GLN A 449 -30.27 37.46 29.47
CA GLN A 449 -31.39 38.28 29.91
C GLN A 449 -31.96 39.03 28.68
N ASP A 450 -33.13 38.63 28.19
CA ASP A 450 -33.79 39.32 27.08
C ASP A 450 -34.23 40.73 27.52
N SER A 451 -33.50 41.74 27.05
CA SER A 451 -33.98 43.12 27.08
C SER A 451 -34.75 43.42 25.80
N SER A 452 -35.98 42.91 25.65
CA SER A 452 -37.01 43.62 24.87
C SER A 452 -38.42 43.04 25.06
N GLY A 453 -39.27 43.77 25.78
CA GLY A 453 -40.67 43.81 25.42
C GLY A 453 -40.81 44.54 24.09
N ARG A 454 -40.83 43.82 22.97
CA ARG A 454 -41.58 44.16 21.75
C ARG A 454 -41.50 43.01 20.73
N ARG A 455 -42.68 42.45 20.46
CA ARG A 455 -42.98 41.55 19.33
C ARG A 455 -42.46 42.12 18.01
N GLY A 456 -41.88 41.23 17.20
CA GLY A 456 -41.97 41.32 15.75
C GLY A 456 -40.66 40.99 15.01
N GLU A 457 -40.73 39.92 14.23
CA GLU A 457 -40.03 39.69 12.95
C GLU A 457 -38.80 38.76 12.90
N SER A 458 -39.04 37.65 12.17
CA SER A 458 -38.17 36.79 11.33
C SER A 458 -36.98 36.02 11.93
N GLU A 459 -37.01 34.71 11.68
CA GLU A 459 -36.09 33.63 12.10
C GLU A 459 -34.79 33.51 11.28
N ASP A 460 -34.39 34.50 10.47
CA ASP A 460 -33.28 34.31 9.49
C ASP A 460 -31.97 35.10 9.78
N GLU A 461 -31.80 35.68 10.97
CA GLU A 461 -30.54 36.38 11.36
C GLU A 461 -29.83 35.74 12.58
N ALA A 462 -29.89 34.41 12.71
CA ALA A 462 -29.47 33.73 13.94
C ALA A 462 -27.95 33.47 14.12
N GLU A 463 -27.05 33.96 13.26
CA GLU A 463 -25.62 33.56 13.36
C GLU A 463 -24.54 34.66 13.41
N MET A 464 -24.86 35.95 13.41
CA MET A 464 -23.79 36.97 13.56
C MET A 464 -24.13 38.06 14.58
N GLU A 465 -23.14 38.37 15.42
CA GLU A 465 -23.09 39.38 16.49
C GLU A 465 -23.95 39.12 17.75
N LYS A 466 -23.38 38.36 18.70
CA LYS A 466 -23.86 38.33 20.10
C LYS A 466 -23.19 39.43 20.91
N ASP A 467 -23.59 40.69 20.70
CA ASP A 467 -23.19 41.77 21.61
C ASP A 467 -23.85 41.57 22.98
N TYR A 468 -23.02 41.39 24.02
CA TYR A 468 -23.47 41.29 25.40
C TYR A 468 -23.66 42.70 25.98
N ALA A 469 -24.85 43.01 26.49
CA ALA A 469 -25.05 44.24 27.25
C ALA A 469 -24.18 44.22 28.52
N LEU A 470 -23.27 45.19 28.65
CA LEU A 470 -22.36 45.30 29.79
C LEU A 470 -23.03 46.06 30.93
N ILE A 471 -23.09 45.45 32.11
CA ILE A 471 -23.62 46.08 33.32
C ILE A 471 -22.47 46.34 34.28
N ARG A 472 -22.47 47.52 34.91
CA ARG A 472 -21.45 47.89 35.91
C ARG A 472 -21.82 47.33 37.26
N THR A 473 -20.92 46.57 37.89
CA THR A 473 -21.09 46.13 39.29
C THR A 473 -20.82 47.29 40.25
N ASN A 474 -21.26 47.13 41.51
CA ASN A 474 -21.02 48.09 42.59
C ASN A 474 -19.52 48.36 42.86
N SER A 475 -18.64 47.48 42.40
CA SER A 475 -17.17 47.60 42.46
C SER A 475 -16.54 48.15 41.18
N ASN A 476 -17.35 48.71 40.27
CA ASN A 476 -16.95 49.40 39.02
C ASN A 476 -16.40 48.48 37.90
N TRP A 477 -16.69 47.17 37.93
CA TRP A 477 -16.33 46.23 36.85
C TRP A 477 -17.43 46.17 35.79
N GLN A 478 -17.06 46.03 34.52
CA GLN A 478 -18.02 45.80 33.43
C GLN A 478 -18.17 44.30 33.20
N VAL A 479 -19.37 43.78 33.45
CA VAL A 479 -19.66 42.34 33.34
C VAL A 479 -20.87 42.14 32.43
N PRO A 480 -20.89 41.11 31.55
CA PRO A 480 -22.05 40.79 30.72
C PRO A 480 -23.33 40.54 31.55
N SER A 481 -24.49 41.01 31.07
CA SER A 481 -25.82 40.76 31.64
C SER A 481 -26.25 39.30 31.44
N LEU A 482 -25.67 38.40 32.23
CA LEU A 482 -25.90 36.95 32.16
C LEU A 482 -26.39 36.43 33.52
N TYR A 483 -27.11 35.32 33.48
CA TYR A 483 -27.36 34.53 34.68
C TYR A 483 -26.96 33.07 34.44
N LEU A 484 -26.35 32.47 35.46
CA LEU A 484 -25.99 31.06 35.49
C LEU A 484 -27.13 30.28 36.16
N ARG A 485 -27.63 29.27 35.46
CA ARG A 485 -28.65 28.36 35.98
C ARG A 485 -28.08 26.96 36.07
N ARG A 486 -28.39 26.28 37.17
CA ARG A 486 -28.00 24.88 37.37
C ARG A 486 -28.85 23.97 36.49
N GLN A 487 -28.23 23.00 35.82
CA GLN A 487 -28.92 21.87 35.22
C GLN A 487 -29.50 21.01 36.36
N VAL A 488 -30.81 20.79 36.33
CA VAL A 488 -31.51 19.88 37.25
C VAL A 488 -31.46 18.45 36.72
#